data_AF-F7UVL9-F1
#
_entry.id   AF-F7UVL9-F1
#
_cell.length_a   1.000
_cell.length_b   1.000
_cell.length_c   1.000
_cell.angle_alpha   90.00
_cell.angle_beta   90.00
_cell.angle_gamma   90.00
#
_symmetry.space_group_name_H-M   'P 1'
#
loop_
_entity.id
_entity.type
_entity.pdbx_description
1 polymer ?
#
loop_
_entity_poly.entity_id
_entity_poly.type
_entity_poly.pdbx_seq_one_letter_code
_entity_poly.pdbx_strand_id
1 'polypeptide(L)'
;MLEQDYLMRILLQYAEILRRSWFKARGERDPKGAADMLEDAVGEATDLDGSVLLSLSPESIASVLQVSGVDPNVTEYIARSLLLASEYLREAGEGALANVRREQARALAKAYDFYLPDSPEELAGLLDDDDEGPESAIVDIAADPSGKAAVQVREIDSALKAEVDLSDPSNR
;
A
#
# COMPACT_ATOMS: atom_id res chain seq x y z
N MET A 1 -20.31 9.47 12.38
CA MET A 1 -19.21 10.41 12.71
C MET A 1 -18.09 9.71 13.45
N LEU A 2 -18.30 9.10 14.63
CA LEU A 2 -17.20 8.47 15.41
C LEU A 2 -16.46 7.33 14.68
N GLU A 3 -17.18 6.48 13.94
CA GLU A 3 -16.59 5.33 13.23
C GLU A 3 -15.77 5.75 12.00
N GLN A 4 -16.25 6.74 11.25
CA GLN A 4 -15.53 7.28 10.08
C GLN A 4 -14.22 7.96 10.48
N ASP A 5 -14.23 8.74 11.58
CA ASP A 5 -13.04 9.41 12.08
C ASP A 5 -11.99 8.40 12.61
N TYR A 6 -12.46 7.31 13.22
CA TYR A 6 -11.61 6.21 13.67
C TYR A 6 -10.94 5.46 12.52
N LEU A 7 -11.72 5.07 11.50
CA LEU A 7 -11.20 4.38 10.31
C LEU A 7 -10.22 5.25 9.55
N MET A 8 -10.54 6.54 9.36
CA MET A 8 -9.66 7.49 8.69
C MET A 8 -8.32 7.64 9.42
N ARG A 9 -8.36 7.71 10.76
CA ARG A 9 -7.15 7.77 11.57
C ARG A 9 -6.28 6.52 11.39
N ILE A 10 -6.88 5.33 11.40
CA ILE A 10 -6.15 4.07 11.22
C ILE A 10 -5.55 3.98 9.82
N LEU A 11 -6.31 4.34 8.79
CA LEU A 11 -5.85 4.38 7.40
C LEU A 11 -4.62 5.29 7.24
N LEU A 12 -4.68 6.51 7.78
CA LEU A 12 -3.58 7.46 7.72
C LEU A 12 -2.36 6.98 8.51
N GLN A 13 -2.56 6.39 9.69
CA GLN A 13 -1.48 5.82 10.48
C GLN A 13 -0.80 4.65 9.73
N TYR A 14 -1.59 3.79 9.10
CA TYR A 14 -1.10 2.69 8.29
C TYR A 14 -0.30 3.18 7.07
N ALA A 15 -0.84 4.14 6.30
CA ALA A 15 -0.16 4.72 5.15
C ALA A 15 1.19 5.34 5.55
N GLU A 16 1.26 6.02 6.70
CA GLU A 16 2.50 6.59 7.21
C GLU A 16 3.52 5.51 7.61
N ILE A 17 3.08 4.41 8.22
CA ILE A 17 3.95 3.28 8.54
C ILE A 17 4.51 2.65 7.28
N LEU A 18 3.67 2.39 6.26
CA LEU A 18 4.11 1.85 4.98
C LEU A 18 5.13 2.74 4.27
N ARG A 19 4.88 4.05 4.23
CA ARG A 19 5.81 5.02 3.62
C ARG A 19 7.16 5.02 4.33
N ARG A 20 7.16 5.00 5.67
CA ARG A 20 8.39 4.97 6.47
C ARG A 20 9.15 3.66 6.32
N SER A 21 8.45 2.52 6.32
CA SER A 21 9.09 1.22 6.09
C SER A 21 9.71 1.14 4.70
N TRP A 22 9.03 1.66 3.67
CA TRP A 22 9.57 1.72 2.32
C TRP A 22 10.81 2.61 2.22
N PHE A 23 10.77 3.81 2.79
CA PHE A 23 11.93 4.71 2.82
C PHE A 23 13.12 4.07 3.55
N LYS A 24 12.85 3.34 4.63
CA LYS A 24 13.86 2.61 5.39
C LYS A 24 14.47 1.47 4.57
N ALA A 25 13.65 0.66 3.90
CA ALA A 25 14.12 -0.45 3.07
C ALA A 25 14.93 0.04 1.87
N ARG A 26 14.44 1.05 1.15
CA ARG A 26 14.99 1.47 -0.15
C ARG A 26 15.90 2.68 -0.09
N GLY A 27 15.53 3.71 0.68
CA GLY A 27 16.31 4.92 0.87
C GLY A 27 17.52 4.71 1.78
N GLU A 28 17.29 4.15 2.97
CA GLU A 28 18.37 3.85 3.94
C GLU A 28 19.09 2.52 3.65
N ARG A 29 18.55 1.70 2.75
CA ARG A 29 19.05 0.35 2.41
C ARG A 29 19.07 -0.58 3.63
N ASP A 30 18.08 -0.43 4.51
CA ASP A 30 17.91 -1.18 5.74
C ASP A 30 16.58 -1.97 5.70
N PRO A 31 16.51 -3.07 4.93
CA PRO A 31 15.29 -3.88 4.85
C PRO A 31 14.98 -4.54 6.20
N LYS A 32 15.98 -4.93 6.99
CA LYS A 32 15.71 -5.53 8.31
C LYS A 32 15.01 -4.56 9.25
N GLY A 33 15.50 -3.32 9.35
CA GLY A 33 14.84 -2.31 10.17
C GLY A 33 13.48 -1.87 9.62
N ALA A 34 13.23 -2.01 8.32
CA ALA A 34 11.90 -1.82 7.74
C ALA A 34 10.92 -2.94 8.16
N ALA A 35 11.38 -4.19 8.20
CA ALA A 35 10.59 -5.31 8.72
C ALA A 35 10.28 -5.13 10.21
N ASP A 36 11.29 -4.77 11.02
CA ASP A 36 11.13 -4.54 12.46
C ASP A 36 10.10 -3.44 12.73
N MET A 37 10.12 -2.35 11.95
CA MET A 37 9.12 -1.28 12.04
C MET A 37 7.68 -1.77 11.78
N LEU A 38 7.49 -2.68 10.81
CA LEU A 38 6.18 -3.26 10.51
C LEU A 38 5.75 -4.25 11.61
N GLU A 39 6.68 -5.02 12.17
CA GLU A 39 6.42 -5.93 13.29
C GLU A 39 6.05 -5.17 14.57
N ASP A 40 6.72 -4.05 14.85
CA ASP A 40 6.39 -3.16 15.96
C ASP A 40 5.00 -2.55 15.81
N ALA A 41 4.66 -2.11 14.59
CA ALA A 41 3.33 -1.59 14.28
C ALA A 41 2.22 -2.64 14.46
N VAL A 42 2.49 -3.90 14.12
CA VAL A 42 1.56 -5.01 14.38
C VAL A 42 1.39 -5.25 15.88
N GLY A 43 2.46 -5.17 16.67
CA GLY A 43 2.39 -5.22 18.13
C GLY A 43 1.50 -4.12 18.71
N GLU A 44 1.74 -2.87 18.30
CA GLU A 44 0.96 -1.71 18.76
C GLU A 44 -0.52 -1.79 18.33
N ALA A 45 -0.81 -2.24 17.11
CA ALA A 45 -2.17 -2.34 16.59
C ALA A 45 -3.03 -3.39 17.31
N THR A 46 -2.41 -4.39 17.92
CA THR A 46 -3.12 -5.51 18.57
C THR A 46 -3.28 -5.34 20.08
N ASP A 47 -2.57 -4.38 20.69
CA ASP A 47 -2.45 -4.22 22.15
C ASP A 47 -2.02 -5.54 22.85
N LEU A 48 -1.34 -6.41 22.09
CA LEU A 48 -0.75 -7.66 22.56
C LEU A 48 0.77 -7.50 22.60
N ASP A 49 1.44 -8.34 23.38
CA ASP A 49 2.90 -8.44 23.28
C ASP A 49 3.26 -8.92 21.86
N GLY A 50 3.73 -8.00 21.03
CA GLY A 50 4.01 -8.23 19.62
C GLY A 50 5.01 -9.38 19.41
N SER A 51 6.00 -9.52 20.29
CA SER A 51 6.98 -10.61 20.20
C SER A 51 6.33 -11.98 20.44
N VAL A 52 5.40 -12.05 21.39
CA VAL A 52 4.62 -13.26 21.69
C VAL A 52 3.65 -13.56 20.55
N LEU A 53 2.90 -12.55 20.10
CA LEU A 53 1.95 -12.67 18.99
C LEU A 53 2.65 -13.21 17.73
N LEU A 54 3.81 -12.65 17.40
CA LEU A 54 4.59 -13.02 16.23
C LEU A 54 5.30 -14.36 16.35
N SER A 55 5.43 -14.91 17.57
CA SER A 55 5.95 -16.26 17.80
C SER A 55 4.92 -17.37 17.55
N LEU A 56 3.63 -17.02 17.41
CA LEU A 56 2.55 -17.98 17.21
C LEU A 56 2.59 -18.63 15.82
N SER A 57 2.05 -19.84 15.71
CA SER A 57 1.80 -20.44 14.40
C SER A 57 0.81 -19.60 13.59
N PRO A 58 0.78 -19.73 12.24
CA PRO A 58 -0.17 -19.03 11.38
C PRO A 58 -1.64 -19.18 11.82
N GLU A 59 -2.06 -20.38 12.19
CA GLU A 59 -3.43 -20.64 12.64
C GLU A 59 -3.69 -20.09 14.04
N SER A 60 -2.65 -20.09 14.89
CA SER A 60 -2.74 -19.63 16.27
C SER A 60 -2.85 -18.09 16.34
N ILE A 61 -2.11 -17.35 15.51
CA ILE A 61 -2.25 -15.88 15.45
C ILE A 61 -3.66 -15.48 15.03
N ALA A 62 -4.22 -16.16 14.02
CA ALA A 62 -5.59 -15.90 13.57
C ALA A 62 -6.62 -16.18 14.66
N SER A 63 -6.49 -17.31 15.35
CA SER A 63 -7.38 -17.68 16.46
C SER A 63 -7.30 -16.68 17.61
N VAL A 64 -6.09 -16.19 17.94
CA VAL A 64 -5.87 -15.20 19.00
C VAL A 64 -6.50 -13.86 18.65
N LEU A 65 -6.30 -13.35 17.43
CA LEU A 65 -6.89 -12.07 17.00
C LEU A 65 -8.43 -12.12 16.97
N GLN A 66 -9.03 -13.27 16.61
CA GLN A 66 -10.48 -13.44 16.63
C GLN A 66 -11.05 -13.37 18.05
N VAL A 67 -10.32 -13.92 19.02
CA VAL A 67 -10.75 -13.95 20.43
C VAL A 67 -10.48 -12.61 21.12
N SER A 68 -9.42 -11.91 20.75
CA SER A 68 -9.06 -10.61 21.35
C SER A 68 -9.99 -9.47 20.94
N GLY A 69 -10.85 -9.67 19.94
CA GLY A 69 -11.79 -8.66 19.47
C GLY A 69 -11.13 -7.52 18.70
N VAL A 70 -9.96 -7.78 18.10
CA VAL A 70 -9.30 -6.83 17.18
C VAL A 70 -10.22 -6.57 15.99
N ASP A 71 -10.36 -5.30 15.61
CA ASP A 71 -11.22 -4.85 14.53
C ASP A 71 -10.84 -5.58 13.21
N PRO A 72 -11.81 -6.12 12.46
CA PRO A 72 -11.54 -6.78 11.17
C PRO A 72 -10.76 -5.91 10.18
N ASN A 73 -11.03 -4.60 10.13
CA ASN A 73 -10.31 -3.67 9.26
C ASN A 73 -8.84 -3.53 9.69
N VAL A 74 -8.57 -3.56 10.99
CA VAL A 74 -7.20 -3.58 11.53
C VAL A 74 -6.48 -4.89 11.19
N THR A 75 -7.23 -6.00 11.18
CA THR A 75 -6.67 -7.32 10.85
C THR A 75 -6.19 -7.41 9.41
N GLU A 76 -6.87 -6.74 8.47
CA GLU A 76 -6.42 -6.61 7.10
C GLU A 76 -5.08 -5.85 7.01
N TYR A 77 -4.93 -4.74 7.73
CA TYR A 77 -3.65 -4.00 7.79
C TYR A 77 -2.53 -4.83 8.40
N ILE A 78 -2.83 -5.62 9.43
CA ILE A 78 -1.87 -6.54 10.04
C ILE A 78 -1.38 -7.56 9.00
N ALA A 79 -2.30 -8.19 8.25
CA ALA A 79 -1.91 -9.17 7.24
C ALA A 79 -1.07 -8.56 6.11
N ARG A 80 -1.45 -7.38 5.61
CA ARG A 80 -0.67 -6.66 4.60
C ARG A 80 0.72 -6.23 5.12
N SER A 81 0.80 -5.81 6.39
CA SER A 81 2.08 -5.48 7.05
C SER A 81 2.98 -6.71 7.19
N LEU A 82 2.43 -7.85 7.59
CA LEU A 82 3.17 -9.11 7.70
C LEU A 82 3.64 -9.61 6.33
N LEU A 83 2.81 -9.46 5.29
CA LEU A 83 3.20 -9.78 3.92
C LEU A 83 4.38 -8.90 3.46
N LEU A 84 4.32 -7.59 3.68
CA LEU A 84 5.41 -6.69 3.31
C LEU A 84 6.68 -6.92 4.14
N ALA A 85 6.53 -7.14 5.45
CA ALA A 85 7.64 -7.51 6.33
C ALA A 85 8.32 -8.81 5.87
N SER A 86 7.55 -9.77 5.35
CA SER A 86 8.13 -11.00 4.79
C SER A 86 9.09 -10.73 3.63
N GLU A 87 8.81 -9.72 2.79
CA GLU A 87 9.71 -9.35 1.70
C GLU A 87 10.98 -8.73 2.21
N TYR A 88 10.86 -7.77 3.12
CA TYR A 88 12.02 -7.10 3.70
C TYR A 88 12.91 -8.09 4.50
N LEU A 89 12.31 -9.04 5.21
CA LEU A 89 13.06 -10.12 5.85
C LEU A 89 13.78 -10.99 4.82
N ARG A 90 13.15 -11.29 3.69
CA ARG A 90 13.78 -12.06 2.61
C ARG A 90 14.94 -11.30 1.98
N GLU A 91 14.77 -9.99 1.70
CA GLU A 91 15.84 -9.09 1.24
C GLU A 91 17.00 -9.03 2.25
N ALA A 92 16.71 -9.10 3.55
CA ALA A 92 17.70 -9.14 4.63
C ALA A 92 18.36 -10.51 4.87
N GLY A 93 17.95 -11.57 4.16
CA GLY A 93 18.48 -12.92 4.32
C GLY A 93 17.80 -13.77 5.42
N GLU A 94 16.73 -13.27 6.04
CA GLU A 94 15.95 -13.92 7.11
C GLU A 94 14.84 -14.83 6.55
N GLY A 95 15.19 -15.71 5.60
CA GLY A 95 14.21 -16.46 4.79
C GLY A 95 13.26 -17.37 5.57
N ALA A 96 13.70 -17.95 6.69
CA ALA A 96 12.85 -18.78 7.54
C ALA A 96 11.76 -17.93 8.23
N LEU A 97 12.14 -16.79 8.79
CA LEU A 97 11.22 -15.86 9.44
C LEU A 97 10.26 -15.23 8.41
N ALA A 98 10.78 -14.87 7.24
CA ALA A 98 9.97 -14.38 6.12
C ALA A 98 8.84 -15.35 5.77
N ASN A 99 9.12 -16.66 5.67
CA ASN A 99 8.10 -17.66 5.40
C ASN A 99 7.02 -17.71 6.48
N VAL A 100 7.40 -17.65 7.75
CA VAL A 100 6.45 -17.60 8.87
C VAL A 100 5.54 -16.38 8.75
N ARG A 101 6.08 -15.18 8.49
CA ARG A 101 5.28 -13.95 8.34
C ARG A 101 4.30 -14.03 7.18
N ARG A 102 4.74 -14.57 6.04
CA ARG A 102 3.89 -14.78 4.87
C ARG A 102 2.75 -15.77 5.16
N GLU A 103 3.04 -16.87 5.87
CA GLU A 103 2.02 -17.84 6.26
C GLU A 103 1.03 -17.27 7.28
N GLN A 104 1.52 -16.52 8.27
CA GLN A 104 0.68 -15.79 9.23
C GLN A 104 -0.26 -14.80 8.50
N ALA A 105 0.25 -13.99 7.57
CA ALA A 105 -0.56 -13.07 6.77
C ALA A 105 -1.68 -13.81 6.01
N ARG A 106 -1.38 -14.93 5.37
CA ARG A 106 -2.36 -15.75 4.63
C ARG A 106 -3.39 -16.40 5.54
N ALA A 107 -2.98 -16.83 6.74
CA ALA A 107 -3.91 -17.39 7.72
C ALA A 107 -4.91 -16.34 8.21
N LEU A 108 -4.48 -15.08 8.40
CA LEU A 108 -5.38 -13.97 8.72
C LEU A 108 -6.37 -13.69 7.58
N ALA A 109 -5.89 -13.57 6.35
CA ALA A 109 -6.75 -13.37 5.18
C ALA A 109 -7.82 -14.46 5.06
N LYS A 110 -7.43 -15.72 5.25
CA LYS A 110 -8.36 -16.85 5.25
C LYS A 110 -9.36 -16.81 6.41
N ALA A 111 -8.92 -16.43 7.61
CA ALA A 111 -9.76 -16.46 8.81
C ALA A 111 -10.79 -15.32 8.86
N TYR A 112 -10.48 -14.19 8.22
CA TYR A 112 -11.33 -12.99 8.18
C TYR A 112 -11.99 -12.76 6.82
N ASP A 113 -11.76 -13.66 5.85
CA ASP A 113 -12.37 -13.66 4.52
C ASP A 113 -12.12 -12.38 3.70
N PHE A 114 -10.86 -11.93 3.64
CA PHE A 114 -10.44 -10.80 2.81
C PHE A 114 -9.39 -11.21 1.77
N TYR A 115 -9.32 -10.42 0.69
CA TYR A 115 -8.31 -10.60 -0.35
C TYR A 115 -6.94 -10.14 0.16
N LEU A 116 -5.96 -11.04 0.07
CA LEU A 116 -4.56 -10.70 0.27
C LEU A 116 -3.81 -11.02 -1.04
N PRO A 117 -3.04 -10.07 -1.58
CA PRO A 117 -2.21 -10.30 -2.78
C PRO A 117 -1.27 -11.49 -2.62
N ASP A 118 -0.94 -12.15 -3.73
CA ASP A 118 -0.07 -13.32 -3.69
C ASP A 118 1.38 -12.93 -3.38
N SER A 119 1.77 -11.71 -3.73
CA SER A 119 3.11 -11.17 -3.49
C SER A 119 3.11 -9.74 -2.92
N PRO A 120 4.17 -9.36 -2.18
CA PRO A 120 4.41 -8.00 -1.72
C PRO A 120 4.52 -6.97 -2.86
N GLU A 121 4.99 -7.39 -4.04
CA GLU A 121 5.05 -6.52 -5.23
C GLU A 121 3.65 -6.21 -5.78
N GLU A 122 2.75 -7.18 -5.78
CA GLU A 122 1.34 -6.97 -6.14
C GLU A 122 0.65 -6.04 -5.12
N LEU A 123 1.00 -6.16 -3.84
CA LEU A 123 0.55 -5.24 -2.80
C LEU A 123 1.03 -3.79 -3.03
N ALA A 124 2.26 -3.60 -3.55
CA ALA A 124 2.75 -2.28 -3.93
C ALA A 124 2.03 -1.73 -5.17
N GLY A 125 1.78 -2.58 -6.18
CA GLY A 125 1.00 -2.20 -7.37
C GLY A 125 -0.43 -1.76 -7.04
N LEU A 126 -1.08 -2.40 -6.07
CA LEU A 126 -2.41 -2.00 -5.57
C LEU A 126 -2.43 -0.60 -4.91
N LEU A 127 -1.29 -0.09 -4.44
CA LEU A 127 -1.17 1.26 -3.91
C LEU A 127 -0.86 2.28 -5.01
N ASP A 128 -0.34 1.83 -6.14
CA ASP A 128 -0.06 2.64 -7.33
C ASP A 128 -1.30 2.72 -8.26
N ASP A 129 -2.21 1.74 -8.21
CA ASP A 129 -3.47 1.72 -9.00
C ASP A 129 -4.52 2.77 -8.55
N ASP A 130 -4.24 3.55 -7.51
CA ASP A 130 -4.99 4.79 -7.21
C ASP A 130 -4.62 5.96 -8.17
N ASP A 131 -3.65 5.78 -9.08
CA ASP A 131 -3.26 6.75 -10.11
C ASP A 131 -4.05 6.59 -11.44
N GLU A 132 -5.00 5.64 -11.51
CA GLU A 132 -6.03 5.59 -12.56
C GLU A 132 -7.41 6.05 -12.05
N GLY A 133 -7.44 7.09 -11.22
CA GLY A 133 -8.63 7.94 -11.12
C GLY A 133 -8.85 8.72 -12.42
N PRO A 134 -10.07 8.77 -12.99
CA PRO A 134 -10.30 9.61 -14.15
C PRO A 134 -10.13 11.08 -13.75
N GLU A 135 -9.38 11.79 -14.58
CA GLU A 135 -9.30 13.24 -14.69
C GLU A 135 -8.43 13.99 -13.65
N SER A 136 -7.37 14.57 -14.20
CA SER A 136 -7.15 16.01 -14.29
C SER A 136 -8.41 16.92 -14.21
N ALA A 137 -9.21 16.80 -13.17
CA ALA A 137 -10.22 17.78 -12.78
C ALA A 137 -9.65 18.57 -11.60
N ILE A 138 -8.58 19.32 -11.88
CA ILE A 138 -8.31 20.54 -11.12
C ILE A 138 -9.51 21.44 -11.39
N VAL A 139 -10.49 21.40 -10.49
CA VAL A 139 -11.52 22.45 -10.43
C VAL A 139 -10.79 23.70 -9.95
N ASP A 140 -10.33 24.50 -10.90
CA ASP A 140 -10.01 25.89 -10.67
C ASP A 140 -11.30 26.58 -10.20
N ILE A 141 -11.51 26.63 -8.88
CA ILE A 141 -12.43 27.58 -8.28
C ILE A 141 -11.73 28.94 -8.32
N ALA A 142 -11.59 29.48 -9.53
CA ALA A 142 -11.47 30.91 -9.72
C ALA A 142 -12.86 31.49 -9.42
N ALA A 143 -12.99 32.13 -8.26
CA ALA A 143 -14.15 32.93 -7.94
C ALA A 143 -14.26 34.10 -8.94
N ASP A 144 -15.13 33.96 -9.95
CA ASP A 144 -15.70 35.08 -10.71
C ASP A 144 -17.22 35.16 -10.44
N PRO A 145 -17.71 36.25 -9.81
CA PRO A 145 -19.09 36.39 -9.36
C PRO A 145 -20.12 36.76 -10.45
N SER A 146 -19.83 36.61 -11.74
CA SER A 146 -20.75 37.05 -12.80
C SER A 146 -21.25 35.90 -13.67
N GLY A 147 -22.38 35.30 -13.26
CA GLY A 147 -23.02 34.19 -13.97
C GLY A 147 -23.42 34.53 -15.41
N LYS A 148 -22.91 33.76 -16.38
CA LYS A 148 -23.55 33.34 -17.64
C LYS A 148 -22.61 32.38 -18.40
N ALA A 149 -22.94 31.10 -18.46
CA ALA A 149 -22.23 30.12 -19.28
C ALA A 149 -22.73 30.16 -20.74
N ALA A 150 -21.82 30.31 -21.69
CA ALA A 150 -22.03 29.99 -23.10
C ALA A 150 -20.91 29.03 -23.52
N VAL A 151 -21.27 27.77 -23.81
CA VAL A 151 -20.34 26.73 -24.28
C VAL A 151 -20.14 26.90 -25.78
N GLN A 152 -18.90 27.02 -26.25
CA GLN A 152 -18.56 26.96 -27.68
C GLN A 152 -17.44 25.94 -27.89
N VAL A 153 -17.77 24.82 -28.55
CA VAL A 153 -16.83 23.76 -28.96
C VAL A 153 -16.16 24.21 -30.26
N ARG A 154 -14.82 24.15 -30.33
CA ARG A 154 -14.05 24.28 -31.58
C ARG A 154 -13.18 23.04 -31.78
N GLU A 155 -13.32 22.41 -32.95
CA GLU A 155 -12.46 21.34 -33.46
C GLU A 155 -11.02 21.85 -33.63
N ILE A 156 -10.04 21.02 -33.24
CA ILE A 156 -8.63 21.25 -33.55
C ILE A 156 -8.23 20.20 -34.59
N ASP A 157 -8.13 20.64 -35.85
CA ASP A 157 -7.53 19.86 -36.92
C ASP A 157 -6.22 20.56 -37.38
N SER A 158 -5.24 19.76 -37.77
CA SER A 158 -3.96 20.13 -38.41
C SER A 158 -2.93 20.95 -37.61
N ALA A 159 -1.91 20.29 -37.03
CA ALA A 159 -0.50 20.74 -37.01
C ALA A 159 0.43 19.82 -36.19
N LEU A 160 0.79 18.63 -36.69
CA LEU A 160 2.03 17.95 -36.26
C LEU A 160 2.44 16.85 -37.25
N LYS A 161 2.46 17.22 -38.54
CA LYS A 161 3.04 16.40 -39.62
C LYS A 161 4.03 17.24 -40.42
N ALA A 162 5.10 17.69 -39.77
CA ALA A 162 6.28 18.25 -40.42
C ALA A 162 7.44 18.39 -39.43
N GLU A 163 8.07 17.28 -39.05
CA GLU A 163 9.50 17.32 -38.70
C GLU A 163 10.14 16.08 -39.33
N VAL A 164 10.55 16.27 -40.58
CA VAL A 164 11.25 15.34 -41.46
C VAL A 164 12.75 15.59 -41.30
N ASP A 165 13.50 14.49 -41.30
CA ASP A 165 14.92 14.35 -41.61
C ASP A 165 15.91 15.26 -40.87
N LEU A 166 16.79 14.63 -40.10
CA LEU A 166 18.21 14.61 -40.43
C LEU A 166 18.92 13.49 -39.65
N SER A 167 19.66 12.68 -40.42
CA SER A 167 20.83 11.87 -40.01
C SER A 167 20.61 10.38 -39.70
N ASP A 168 20.51 9.60 -40.79
CA ASP A 168 20.99 8.22 -40.91
C ASP A 168 22.53 8.17 -40.79
N PRO A 169 23.09 7.22 -40.00
CA PRO A 169 24.24 6.49 -40.52
C PRO A 169 24.21 5.00 -40.14
N SER A 170 23.91 4.13 -41.11
CA SER A 170 24.68 2.91 -41.48
C SER A 170 23.78 1.72 -41.88
N ASN A 171 23.51 1.60 -43.19
CA ASN A 171 23.53 0.32 -43.89
C ASN A 171 23.88 0.50 -45.37
N ARG A 172 25.17 0.73 -45.66
CA ARG A 172 25.97 0.19 -46.79
C ARG A 172 27.19 1.04 -47.11
#